data_AF-A0AAD9FE18-F1
#
_entry.id   AF-A0AAD9FE18-F1
#
_cell.length_a   1.000
_cell.length_b   1.000
_cell.length_c   1.000
_cell.angle_alpha   90.00
_cell.angle_beta   90.00
_cell.angle_gamma   90.00
#
_symmetry.space_group_name_H-M   'P 1'
#
loop_
_entity.id
_entity.type
_entity.pdbx_description
1 polymer ?
#
loop_
_entity_poly.entity_id
_entity_poly.type
_entity_poly.pdbx_seq_one_letter_code
_entity_poly.pdbx_strand_id
1 'polypeptide(L)'
;MYAWLSKVKTAVEKSTMDGWISVVHLPLAEGKELYATDGSGVLCSPVESYLACLAPCSQEEAETRLLLRVADAVQKGCKKVTIRTVDTDVVVLAVASFSKIAPDALWVAFGVGSSFHYIAVHEIVATMNPTKCLTLPVLQAFTGCDTVSAFAGRGKKTAWETWKSFPEVTGAFNELLCMPSECTALCFCSGDC
;
A
#
# COMPACT_ATOMS: atom_id res chain seq x y z
N MET A 1 6.84 8.26 19.62
CA MET A 1 7.70 7.30 18.92
C MET A 1 7.35 7.38 17.44
N TYR A 2 8.34 7.59 16.57
CA TYR A 2 8.16 7.73 15.13
C TYR A 2 8.69 6.47 14.45
N ALA A 3 7.90 5.82 13.59
CA ALA A 3 8.36 4.70 12.77
C ALA A 3 8.64 5.17 11.34
N TRP A 4 9.82 4.84 10.81
CA TRP A 4 10.23 5.12 9.42
C TRP A 4 10.26 3.80 8.65
N LEU A 5 9.39 3.66 7.64
CA LEU A 5 9.33 2.47 6.80
C LEU A 5 9.58 2.86 5.36
N SER A 6 10.65 2.35 4.75
CA SER A 6 10.98 2.59 3.34
C SER A 6 10.89 1.32 2.51
N LYS A 7 10.39 1.41 1.27
CA LYS A 7 10.79 0.45 0.22
C LYS A 7 12.30 0.65 -0.01
N VAL A 8 13.14 -0.22 0.57
CA VAL A 8 14.56 -0.28 0.21
C VAL A 8 14.62 -0.89 -1.19
N LYS A 9 14.73 -0.07 -2.24
CA LYS A 9 15.39 -0.52 -3.47
C LYS A 9 16.86 -0.63 -3.10
N THR A 10 17.31 -1.83 -2.73
CA THR A 10 18.72 -2.16 -2.85
C THR A 10 19.08 -1.88 -4.31
N ALA A 11 20.00 -0.94 -4.52
CA ALA A 11 20.72 -0.85 -5.78
C ALA A 11 21.53 -2.14 -5.90
N VAL A 12 20.90 -3.19 -6.42
CA VAL A 12 21.62 -4.32 -6.99
C VAL A 12 21.98 -3.85 -8.39
N GLU A 13 23.20 -3.36 -8.51
CA GLU A 13 23.85 -3.18 -9.80
C GLU A 13 23.75 -4.53 -10.53
N LYS A 14 23.15 -4.51 -11.73
CA LYS A 14 22.95 -5.70 -12.56
C LYS A 14 24.32 -6.23 -12.98
N SER A 15 24.89 -7.14 -12.21
CA SER A 15 25.91 -8.05 -12.70
C SER A 15 25.84 -9.39 -11.99
N THR A 16 25.26 -10.33 -12.75
CA THR A 16 25.53 -11.77 -12.73
C THR A 16 24.97 -12.59 -11.56
N MET A 17 24.27 -13.65 -11.96
CA MET A 17 23.77 -14.74 -11.14
C MET A 17 24.88 -15.35 -10.27
N ASP A 18 24.44 -15.92 -9.15
CA ASP A 18 25.15 -16.82 -8.23
C ASP A 18 25.85 -16.20 -7.00
N GLY A 19 25.20 -16.41 -5.85
CA GLY A 19 25.81 -16.30 -4.52
C GLY A 19 25.68 -14.92 -3.88
N TRP A 20 25.75 -14.90 -2.54
CA TRP A 20 25.84 -13.73 -1.65
C TRP A 20 24.50 -13.08 -1.22
N ILE A 21 23.83 -13.73 -0.26
CA ILE A 21 23.11 -12.97 0.78
C ILE A 21 24.19 -12.34 1.67
N SER A 22 24.68 -11.17 1.26
CA SER A 22 25.45 -10.31 2.15
C SER A 22 24.46 -9.74 3.15
N VAL A 23 24.40 -10.31 4.36
CA VAL A 23 23.66 -9.69 5.47
C VAL A 23 24.38 -8.38 5.79
N VAL A 24 23.92 -7.29 5.20
CA VAL A 24 24.43 -5.95 5.49
C VAL A 24 23.98 -5.62 6.91
N HIS A 25 24.91 -5.69 7.86
CA HIS A 25 24.70 -5.15 9.20
C HIS A 25 24.72 -3.63 9.09
N LEU A 26 23.56 -3.04 8.75
CA LEU A 26 23.39 -1.60 8.79
C LEU A 26 23.30 -1.20 10.26
N PRO A 27 24.25 -0.42 10.82
CA PRO A 27 24.13 0.09 12.17
C PRO A 27 22.88 0.97 12.22
N LEU A 28 21.82 0.45 12.85
CA LEU A 28 20.59 1.18 13.08
C LEU A 28 20.82 2.13 14.27
N ALA A 29 20.38 3.37 14.12
CA ALA A 29 20.36 4.29 15.27
C ALA A 29 19.47 3.72 16.37
N GLU A 30 19.75 4.09 17.62
CA GLU A 30 19.00 3.62 18.79
C GLU A 30 17.49 3.82 18.60
N GLY A 31 16.72 2.76 18.85
CA GLY A 31 15.26 2.74 18.67
C GLY A 31 14.77 2.58 17.22
N LYS A 32 15.65 2.28 16.25
CA LYS A 32 15.25 1.92 14.88
C LYS A 32 15.26 0.40 14.70
N GLU A 33 14.23 -0.10 14.02
CA GLU A 33 14.10 -1.50 13.60
C GLU A 33 14.09 -1.58 12.08
N LEU A 34 14.79 -2.56 11.52
CA LEU A 34 14.77 -2.89 10.09
C LEU A 34 13.97 -4.17 9.89
N TYR A 35 12.97 -4.11 9.02
CA TYR A 35 12.21 -5.27 8.60
C TYR A 35 12.49 -5.57 7.13
N ALA A 36 12.81 -6.82 6.82
CA ALA A 36 12.95 -7.34 5.46
C ALA A 36 11.99 -8.52 5.24
N THR A 37 11.49 -8.67 4.02
CA THR A 37 10.59 -9.77 3.64
C THR A 37 11.19 -10.56 2.49
N ASP A 38 11.22 -11.88 2.61
CA ASP A 38 11.65 -12.81 1.56
C ASP A 38 10.60 -13.93 1.44
N GLY A 39 9.88 -13.96 0.32
CA GLY A 39 8.66 -14.77 0.18
C GLY A 39 7.66 -14.48 1.31
N SER A 40 7.25 -15.53 2.02
CA SER A 40 6.38 -15.44 3.21
C SER A 40 7.14 -15.15 4.51
N GLY A 41 8.47 -15.17 4.46
CA GLY A 41 9.36 -14.94 5.60
C GLY A 41 9.53 -13.47 5.93
N VAL A 42 9.80 -13.21 7.21
CA VAL A 42 10.07 -11.88 7.74
C VAL A 42 11.33 -11.94 8.58
N LEU A 43 12.27 -11.03 8.31
CA LEU A 43 13.46 -10.81 9.10
C LEU A 43 13.34 -9.45 9.79
N CYS A 44 13.80 -9.36 11.05
CA CYS A 44 13.91 -8.11 11.79
C CYS A 44 15.31 -7.94 12.37
N SER A 45 15.78 -6.69 12.42
CA SER A 45 16.98 -6.28 13.15
C SER A 45 16.65 -5.06 14.01
N PRO A 46 16.89 -5.10 15.34
CA PRO A 46 17.34 -6.26 16.12
C PRO A 46 16.28 -7.39 16.16
N VAL A 47 16.74 -8.62 16.47
CA VAL A 47 15.95 -9.87 16.37
C VAL A 47 14.83 -9.97 17.42
N GLU A 48 14.74 -9.04 18.36
CA GLU A 48 13.83 -9.09 19.52
C GLU A 48 12.35 -8.82 19.20
N SER A 49 12.00 -8.42 17.97
CA SER A 49 10.61 -8.13 17.64
C SER A 49 9.76 -9.42 17.59
N TYR A 50 8.64 -9.45 18.32
CA TYR A 50 7.64 -10.51 18.15
C TYR A 50 7.04 -10.46 16.73
N LEU A 51 7.42 -11.42 15.88
CA LEU A 51 7.05 -11.48 14.46
C LEU A 51 5.74 -12.22 14.18
N ALA A 52 5.07 -12.79 15.19
CA ALA A 52 3.93 -13.67 14.95
C ALA A 52 2.73 -12.97 14.28
N CYS A 53 2.60 -11.64 14.42
CA CYS A 53 1.59 -10.84 13.74
C CYS A 53 1.95 -10.49 12.29
N LEU A 54 3.19 -10.76 11.88
CA LEU A 54 3.78 -10.36 10.59
C LEU A 54 4.24 -11.56 9.75
N ALA A 55 4.41 -12.72 10.36
CA ALA A 55 4.87 -13.95 9.73
C ALA A 55 4.00 -15.15 10.16
N PRO A 56 3.69 -16.08 9.23
CA PRO A 56 3.96 -16.01 7.80
C PRO A 56 3.10 -14.92 7.12
N CYS A 57 3.69 -14.18 6.19
CA CYS A 57 2.96 -13.17 5.44
C CYS A 57 2.36 -13.79 4.16
N SER A 58 1.03 -13.77 4.01
CA SER A 58 0.34 -14.24 2.81
C SER A 58 0.14 -13.16 1.74
N GLN A 59 0.56 -11.92 1.99
CA GLN A 59 0.42 -10.80 1.06
C GLN A 59 1.52 -10.85 0.01
N GLU A 60 1.15 -11.01 -1.26
CA GLU A 60 2.06 -11.11 -2.41
C GLU A 60 2.69 -9.76 -2.81
N GLU A 61 1.93 -8.67 -2.70
CA GLU A 61 2.36 -7.33 -3.09
C GLU A 61 3.20 -6.63 -2.01
N ALA A 62 4.23 -5.88 -2.43
CA ALA A 62 5.16 -5.25 -1.49
C ALA A 62 4.51 -4.09 -0.71
N GLU A 63 3.60 -3.37 -1.35
CA GLU A 63 2.85 -2.25 -0.79
C GLU A 63 1.83 -2.68 0.24
N THR A 64 1.10 -3.79 0.03
CA THR A 64 0.23 -4.36 1.08
C THR A 64 1.03 -4.87 2.26
N ARG A 65 2.20 -5.51 2.03
CA ARG A 65 3.14 -5.86 3.13
C ARG A 65 3.60 -4.62 3.91
N LEU A 66 3.85 -3.51 3.23
CA LEU A 66 4.26 -2.26 3.87
C LEU A 66 3.14 -1.69 4.75
N LEU A 67 1.88 -1.71 4.31
CA LEU A 67 0.75 -1.28 5.14
C LEU A 67 0.48 -2.19 6.32
N LEU A 68 0.73 -3.51 6.19
CA LEU A 68 0.68 -4.43 7.33
C LEU A 68 1.69 -4.05 8.42
N ARG A 69 2.88 -3.56 8.05
CA ARG A 69 3.88 -3.06 9.01
C ARG A 69 3.44 -1.78 9.70
N VAL A 70 2.79 -0.88 8.98
CA VAL A 70 2.21 0.32 9.58
C VAL A 70 1.19 -0.10 10.65
N ALA A 71 0.33 -1.08 10.34
CA ALA A 71 -0.65 -1.60 11.29
C ALA A 71 -0.01 -2.19 12.56
N ASP A 72 1.01 -3.04 12.39
CA ASP A 72 1.76 -3.61 13.52
C ASP A 72 2.46 -2.54 14.36
N ALA A 73 3.11 -1.55 13.73
CA ALA A 73 3.75 -0.45 14.44
C ALA A 73 2.72 0.35 15.27
N VAL A 74 1.54 0.62 14.72
CA VAL A 74 0.45 1.31 15.43
C VAL A 74 -0.06 0.47 16.59
N GLN A 75 -0.24 -0.84 16.40
CA GLN A 75 -0.64 -1.76 17.46
C GLN A 75 0.39 -1.80 18.60
N LYS A 76 1.68 -1.66 18.30
CA LYS A 76 2.78 -1.51 19.27
C LYS A 76 2.87 -0.11 19.91
N GLY A 77 1.91 0.78 19.63
CA GLY A 77 1.81 2.10 20.24
C GLY A 77 2.43 3.25 19.43
N CYS A 78 2.85 3.01 18.18
CA CYS A 78 3.29 4.10 17.31
C CYS A 78 2.09 4.93 16.84
N LYS A 79 1.94 6.12 17.42
CA LYS A 79 0.85 7.04 17.06
C LYS A 79 1.06 7.77 15.74
N LYS A 80 2.34 8.02 15.38
CA LYS A 80 2.72 8.77 14.18
C LYS A 80 3.66 7.93 13.32
N VAL A 81 3.27 7.69 12.08
CA VAL A 81 4.02 6.82 11.16
C VAL A 81 4.32 7.57 9.86
N THR A 82 5.53 7.38 9.34
CA THR A 82 5.94 7.93 8.05
C THR A 82 6.40 6.80 7.12
N ILE A 83 5.78 6.73 5.94
CA ILE A 83 6.15 5.81 4.87
C ILE A 83 7.03 6.56 3.86
N ARG A 84 8.17 5.98 3.46
CA ARG A 84 9.02 6.50 2.36
C ARG A 84 8.82 5.65 1.12
N THR A 85 8.34 6.27 0.04
CA THR A 85 8.08 5.57 -1.22
C THR A 85 8.18 6.51 -2.42
N VAL A 86 8.33 5.93 -3.61
CA VAL A 86 8.11 6.62 -4.90
C VAL A 86 6.89 6.05 -5.64
N ASP A 87 6.26 5.05 -5.03
CA ASP A 87 5.18 4.27 -5.59
C ASP A 87 3.83 4.85 -5.17
N THR A 88 2.99 5.15 -6.17
CA THR A 88 1.69 5.78 -5.95
C THR A 88 0.69 4.82 -5.32
N ASP A 89 0.84 3.51 -5.55
CA ASP A 89 -0.08 2.51 -5.04
C ASP A 89 0.01 2.40 -3.52
N VAL A 90 1.18 2.68 -2.96
CA VAL A 90 1.36 2.84 -1.50
C VAL A 90 0.54 3.99 -0.94
N VAL A 91 0.44 5.13 -1.66
CA VAL A 91 -0.37 6.28 -1.21
C VAL A 91 -1.85 5.92 -1.26
N VAL A 92 -2.29 5.29 -2.35
CA VAL A 92 -3.68 4.82 -2.52
C VAL A 92 -4.07 3.85 -1.41
N LEU A 93 -3.23 2.85 -1.14
CA LEU A 93 -3.45 1.87 -0.09
C LEU A 93 -3.39 2.49 1.31
N ALA A 94 -2.53 3.48 1.55
CA ALA A 94 -2.47 4.21 2.81
C ALA A 94 -3.77 4.95 3.10
N VAL A 95 -4.35 5.62 2.10
CA VAL A 95 -5.65 6.30 2.23
C VAL A 95 -6.76 5.28 2.49
N ALA A 96 -6.82 4.20 1.71
CA ALA A 96 -7.85 3.18 1.86
C ALA A 96 -7.79 2.44 3.21
N SER A 97 -6.58 2.22 3.72
CA SER A 97 -6.38 1.48 4.98
C SER A 97 -6.40 2.37 6.23
N PHE A 98 -6.38 3.69 6.08
CA PHE A 98 -6.18 4.63 7.19
C PHE A 98 -7.19 4.41 8.32
N SER A 99 -8.48 4.33 8.01
CA SER A 99 -9.53 4.15 9.03
C SER A 99 -9.43 2.81 9.77
N LYS A 100 -8.91 1.77 9.11
CA LYS A 100 -8.71 0.45 9.72
C LYS A 100 -7.47 0.40 10.60
N ILE A 101 -6.40 1.06 10.18
CA ILE A 101 -5.14 1.14 10.91
C ILE A 101 -5.26 2.12 12.09
N ALA A 102 -6.01 3.21 11.91
CA ALA A 102 -6.30 4.25 12.88
C ALA A 102 -5.07 4.86 13.60
N PRO A 103 -4.04 5.34 12.87
CA PRO A 103 -2.95 6.11 13.48
C PRO A 103 -3.41 7.55 13.78
N ASP A 104 -2.80 8.23 14.77
CA ASP A 104 -3.03 9.67 15.00
C ASP A 104 -2.57 10.50 13.79
N ALA A 105 -1.46 10.10 13.16
CA ALA A 105 -0.98 10.72 11.92
C ALA A 105 -0.22 9.72 11.05
N LEU A 106 -0.59 9.68 9.77
CA LEU A 106 0.14 8.95 8.73
C LEU A 106 0.64 9.94 7.67
N TRP A 107 1.94 9.89 7.42
CA TRP A 107 2.63 10.69 6.40
C TRP A 107 3.24 9.79 5.35
N VAL A 108 3.24 10.25 4.09
CA VAL A 108 4.03 9.62 3.02
C VAL A 108 5.08 10.61 2.54
N ALA A 109 6.35 10.29 2.77
CA ALA A 109 7.49 10.93 2.17
C ALA A 109 7.64 10.41 0.73
N PHE A 110 7.10 11.14 -0.25
CA PHE A 110 6.90 10.71 -1.63
C PHE A 110 7.92 11.34 -2.59
N GLY A 111 8.26 10.67 -3.70
CA GLY A 111 9.13 11.22 -4.77
C GLY A 111 10.64 11.13 -4.48
N VAL A 112 11.50 11.69 -5.34
CA VAL A 112 12.98 11.70 -5.16
C VAL A 112 13.57 13.02 -5.65
N GLY A 113 14.71 13.43 -5.08
CA GLY A 113 15.39 14.66 -5.49
C GLY A 113 14.45 15.88 -5.40
N SER A 114 14.32 16.61 -6.50
CA SER A 114 13.46 17.81 -6.59
C SER A 114 11.96 17.52 -6.57
N SER A 115 11.52 16.28 -6.85
CA SER A 115 10.10 15.90 -6.77
C SER A 115 9.68 15.42 -5.38
N PHE A 116 10.61 15.41 -4.42
CA PHE A 116 10.34 14.97 -3.06
C PHE A 116 9.38 15.90 -2.33
N HIS A 117 8.33 15.33 -1.73
CA HIS A 117 7.38 16.06 -0.89
C HIS A 117 6.69 15.13 0.11
N TYR A 118 6.07 15.73 1.15
CA TYR A 118 5.29 14.99 2.13
C TYR A 118 3.79 15.06 1.83
N ILE A 119 3.11 13.93 1.97
CA ILE A 119 1.66 13.80 1.81
C ILE A 119 1.05 13.46 3.17
N ALA A 120 0.13 14.30 3.66
CA ALA A 120 -0.63 14.07 4.88
C ALA A 120 -1.85 13.19 4.61
N VAL A 121 -1.72 11.87 4.81
CA VAL A 121 -2.83 10.92 4.52
C VAL A 121 -4.04 11.20 5.40
N HIS A 122 -3.80 11.52 6.68
CA HIS A 122 -4.84 11.86 7.64
C HIS A 122 -5.67 13.09 7.24
N GLU A 123 -5.05 14.09 6.59
CA GLU A 123 -5.76 15.25 6.06
C GLU A 123 -6.59 14.89 4.81
N ILE A 124 -6.04 14.07 3.91
CA ILE A 124 -6.78 13.56 2.74
C ILE A 124 -8.04 12.82 3.19
N VAL A 125 -7.89 11.89 4.14
CA VAL A 125 -9.02 11.11 4.67
C VAL A 125 -10.03 11.99 5.38
N ALA A 126 -9.60 13.02 6.11
CA ALA A 126 -10.51 13.95 6.78
C ALA A 126 -11.40 14.75 5.81
N THR A 127 -10.94 14.98 4.58
CA THR A 127 -11.69 15.70 3.54
C THR A 127 -12.53 14.81 2.63
N MET A 128 -12.35 13.49 2.71
CA MET A 128 -12.95 12.52 1.79
C MET A 128 -13.94 11.60 2.52
N ASN A 129 -15.01 11.20 1.82
CA ASN A 129 -15.98 10.30 2.43
C ASN A 129 -15.37 8.89 2.67
N PRO A 130 -15.75 8.19 3.75
CA PRO A 130 -15.12 6.91 4.11
C PRO A 130 -15.19 5.84 3.02
N THR A 131 -16.35 5.70 2.35
CA THR A 131 -16.53 4.71 1.28
C THR A 131 -15.65 5.01 0.06
N LYS A 132 -15.45 6.30 -0.24
CA LYS A 132 -14.57 6.78 -1.32
C LYS A 132 -13.11 6.52 -1.00
N CYS A 133 -12.69 6.67 0.25
CA CYS A 133 -11.37 6.23 0.70
C CYS A 133 -11.18 4.73 0.44
N LEU A 134 -12.15 3.90 0.87
CA LEU A 134 -12.08 2.43 0.72
C LEU A 134 -12.03 1.99 -0.74
N THR A 135 -12.73 2.69 -1.62
CA THR A 135 -12.88 2.35 -3.06
C THR A 135 -11.81 2.93 -3.97
N LEU A 136 -10.88 3.73 -3.44
CA LEU A 136 -9.75 4.26 -4.23
C LEU A 136 -8.90 3.19 -4.95
N PRO A 137 -8.59 2.02 -4.34
CA PRO A 137 -7.89 0.95 -5.04
C PRO A 137 -8.64 0.43 -6.26
N VAL A 138 -9.98 0.42 -6.22
CA VAL A 138 -10.81 0.05 -7.38
C VAL A 138 -10.60 1.07 -8.50
N LEU A 139 -10.69 2.38 -8.21
CA LEU A 139 -10.41 3.41 -9.21
C LEU A 139 -9.01 3.25 -9.81
N GLN A 140 -8.01 2.97 -8.98
CA GLN A 140 -6.63 2.75 -9.42
C GLN A 140 -6.53 1.56 -10.38
N ALA A 141 -7.22 0.45 -10.11
CA ALA A 141 -7.27 -0.71 -11.01
C ALA A 141 -7.93 -0.37 -12.36
N PHE A 142 -9.06 0.35 -12.35
CA PHE A 142 -9.79 0.73 -13.57
C PHE A 142 -9.06 1.75 -14.45
N THR A 143 -8.22 2.58 -13.85
CA THR A 143 -7.52 3.67 -14.56
C THR A 143 -6.11 3.29 -15.01
N GLY A 144 -5.73 2.03 -14.78
CA GLY A 144 -4.40 1.51 -15.06
C GLY A 144 -3.54 1.46 -13.81
N CYS A 145 -3.32 0.24 -13.30
CA CYS A 145 -2.10 -0.12 -12.58
C CYS A 145 -0.96 -0.37 -13.59
N ASP A 146 0.29 -0.48 -13.15
CA ASP A 146 1.52 -0.52 -13.95
C ASP A 146 1.52 -1.44 -15.20
N THR A 147 0.59 -2.39 -15.30
CA THR A 147 0.52 -3.42 -16.35
C THR A 147 -0.84 -3.62 -17.05
N VAL A 148 -1.89 -2.85 -16.73
CA VAL A 148 -3.25 -3.08 -17.30
C VAL A 148 -3.78 -1.93 -18.16
N SER A 149 -4.63 -2.29 -19.13
CA SER A 149 -5.34 -1.41 -20.05
C SER A 149 -6.05 -0.28 -19.31
N ALA A 150 -5.66 0.96 -19.55
CA ALA A 150 -6.40 2.14 -19.09
C ALA A 150 -7.50 2.52 -20.10
N PHE A 151 -8.47 3.31 -19.65
CA PHE A 151 -9.42 3.97 -20.56
C PHE A 151 -8.66 4.76 -21.64
N ALA A 152 -8.88 4.40 -22.90
CA ALA A 152 -8.19 5.02 -24.03
C ALA A 152 -8.35 6.56 -24.00
N GLY A 153 -7.23 7.28 -23.98
CA GLY A 153 -7.21 8.74 -23.94
C GLY A 153 -7.64 9.38 -22.61
N ARG A 154 -7.81 8.60 -21.53
CA ARG A 154 -8.20 9.13 -20.20
C ARG A 154 -7.18 8.73 -19.13
N GLY A 155 -6.54 9.71 -18.52
CA GLY A 155 -5.62 9.49 -17.40
C GLY A 155 -6.32 9.50 -16.03
N LYS A 156 -5.58 9.12 -14.97
CA LYS A 156 -6.05 9.06 -13.57
C LYS A 156 -6.70 10.37 -13.11
N LYS A 157 -6.13 11.53 -13.47
CA LYS A 157 -6.70 12.84 -13.16
C LYS A 157 -8.10 13.02 -13.76
N THR A 158 -8.27 12.70 -15.04
CA THR A 158 -9.57 12.82 -15.71
C THR A 158 -10.60 11.88 -15.10
N ALA A 159 -10.20 10.64 -14.80
CA ALA A 159 -11.07 9.67 -14.14
C ALA A 159 -11.48 10.12 -12.73
N TRP A 160 -10.55 10.72 -11.97
CA TRP A 160 -10.85 11.30 -10.66
C TRP A 160 -11.85 12.46 -10.74
N GLU A 161 -11.67 13.38 -11.70
CA GLU A 161 -12.63 14.47 -11.92
C GLU A 161 -14.01 13.95 -12.30
N THR A 162 -14.08 12.95 -13.18
CA THR A 162 -15.34 12.27 -13.53
C THR A 162 -15.98 11.66 -12.28
N TRP A 163 -15.23 10.95 -11.44
CA TRP A 163 -15.78 10.36 -10.21
C TRP A 163 -16.23 11.40 -9.19
N LYS A 164 -15.70 12.63 -9.22
CA LYS A 164 -16.25 13.72 -8.39
C LYS A 164 -17.60 14.21 -8.93
N SER A 165 -17.79 14.23 -10.24
CA SER A 165 -19.04 14.64 -10.89
C SER A 165 -20.15 13.60 -10.81
N PHE A 166 -19.82 12.32 -10.66
CA PHE A 166 -20.74 11.18 -10.63
C PHE A 166 -20.60 10.38 -9.32
N PRO A 167 -21.21 10.82 -8.22
CA PRO A 167 -21.06 10.20 -6.89
C PRO A 167 -21.63 8.77 -6.80
N GLU A 168 -22.57 8.40 -7.66
CA GLU A 168 -23.15 7.05 -7.76
C GLU A 168 -22.10 5.97 -8.04
N VAL A 169 -20.99 6.33 -8.68
CA VAL A 169 -19.87 5.43 -8.97
C VAL A 169 -19.24 4.90 -7.67
N THR A 170 -19.30 5.65 -6.56
CA THR A 170 -18.83 5.14 -5.26
C THR A 170 -19.62 3.91 -4.81
N GLY A 171 -20.93 3.85 -5.09
CA GLY A 171 -21.74 2.67 -4.79
C GLY A 171 -21.30 1.46 -5.59
N ALA A 172 -21.15 1.63 -6.91
CA ALA A 172 -20.66 0.57 -7.81
C ALA A 172 -19.26 0.06 -7.41
N PHE A 173 -18.32 0.95 -7.09
CA PHE A 173 -17.00 0.52 -6.62
C PHE A 173 -17.06 -0.21 -5.28
N ASN A 174 -17.96 0.19 -4.38
CA ASN A 174 -18.14 -0.49 -3.10
C ASN A 174 -18.72 -1.89 -3.29
N GLU A 175 -19.66 -2.07 -4.22
CA GLU A 175 -20.16 -3.40 -4.60
C GLU A 175 -19.03 -4.28 -5.14
N LEU A 176 -18.19 -3.75 -6.04
CA LEU A 176 -17.03 -4.46 -6.59
C LEU A 176 -16.03 -4.88 -5.50
N LEU A 177 -15.78 -4.04 -4.50
CA LEU A 177 -14.94 -4.40 -3.34
C LEU A 177 -15.50 -5.59 -2.55
N CYS A 178 -16.83 -5.71 -2.49
CA CYS A 178 -17.52 -6.75 -1.74
C CYS A 178 -17.76 -8.03 -2.55
N MET A 179 -17.43 -8.05 -3.85
CA MET A 179 -17.57 -9.25 -4.66
C MET A 179 -16.57 -10.32 -4.21
N PRO A 180 -17.00 -11.58 -4.01
CA PRO A 180 -16.07 -12.67 -3.72
C PRO A 180 -15.11 -12.86 -4.90
N SER A 181 -13.83 -13.13 -4.58
CA SER A 181 -12.74 -13.33 -5.55
C SER A 181 -12.90 -14.57 -6.44
N GLU A 182 -13.91 -15.41 -6.18
CA GLU A 182 -14.27 -16.56 -7.00
C GLU A 182 -15.51 -16.26 -7.84
N CYS A 183 -15.28 -15.77 -9.07
CA CYS A 183 -16.23 -16.06 -10.14
C CYS A 183 -16.08 -17.54 -10.49
N THR A 184 -16.76 -18.44 -9.78
CA THR A 184 -17.00 -19.79 -10.35
C THR A 184 -17.65 -19.59 -11.72
N ALA A 185 -17.09 -20.21 -12.75
CA ALA A 185 -17.46 -20.10 -14.16
C ALA A 185 -18.93 -20.46 -14.50
N LEU A 186 -19.81 -20.58 -13.50
CA LEU A 186 -21.23 -20.81 -13.62
C LEU A 186 -22.05 -19.51 -13.75
N CYS A 187 -21.54 -18.33 -13.34
CA CYS A 187 -22.31 -17.08 -13.44
C CYS A 187 -22.44 -16.50 -14.86
N PHE A 188 -21.77 -17.06 -15.87
CA PHE A 188 -21.95 -16.66 -17.28
C PHE A 188 -22.96 -17.53 -18.06
N CYS A 189 -23.56 -18.53 -17.41
CA CYS A 189 -24.59 -19.38 -18.01
C CYS A 189 -25.90 -19.29 -17.23
N SER A 190 -26.50 -18.10 -17.19
CA SER A 190 -27.92 -17.95 -16.87
C SER A 190 -28.44 -16.76 -17.66
N GLY A 191 -28.61 -16.99 -18.97
CA GLY A 191 -29.42 -16.13 -19.80
C GLY A 191 -30.89 -16.29 -19.43
N ASP A 192 -31.56 -15.15 -19.25
CA ASP A 192 -32.99 -14.84 -19.39
C ASP A 192 -33.04 -13.31 -19.16
N CYS A 193 -33.24 -12.40 -20.11
CA CYS A 193 -33.87 -12.42 -21.44
C CYS A 193 -33.06 -11.59 -22.46
#